data_AF-A0A2T5RGN8-F1
#
_entry.id   AF-A0A2T5RGN8-F1
#
_cell.length_a   1.000
_cell.length_b   1.000
_cell.length_c   1.000
_cell.angle_alpha   90.00
_cell.angle_beta   90.00
_cell.angle_gamma   90.00
#
_symmetry.space_group_name_H-M   'P 1'
#
loop_
_entity.id
_entity.type
_entity.pdbx_description
1 polymer ?
#
loop_
_entity_poly.entity_id
_entity_poly.type
_entity_poly.pdbx_seq_one_letter_code
_entity_poly.pdbx_strand_id
1 'polypeptide(L)'
;MNNLMFIFVFTLSHLIAYTVAGVIALNISQDIYESRNRLCNFLRDMSDSEESRHVKKYFFPAQLIRGVLMASVLLPLINTISAFSFLERFIFFAGLMFVFTHFAAVSPFIDNIEGFVYFKNKYLQKKAFLKFQLEMILYSLLFASLLSASYFLF
;
A
#
# COMPACT_ATOMS: atom_id res chain seq x y z
N MET A 1 -11.90 -0.63 -24.21
CA MET A 1 -11.63 -0.12 -22.85
C MET A 1 -10.99 1.25 -22.96
N ASN A 2 -11.41 2.20 -22.12
CA ASN A 2 -10.82 3.54 -22.12
C ASN A 2 -9.61 3.57 -21.15
N ASN A 3 -8.39 3.63 -21.69
CA ASN A 3 -7.15 3.61 -20.91
C ASN A 3 -7.09 4.71 -19.85
N LEU A 4 -7.62 5.91 -20.15
CA LEU A 4 -7.64 7.02 -19.20
C LEU A 4 -8.58 6.74 -18.02
N MET A 5 -9.72 6.09 -18.30
CA MET A 5 -10.67 5.73 -17.25
C MET A 5 -10.08 4.66 -16.32
N PHE A 6 -9.38 3.66 -16.88
CA PHE A 6 -8.68 2.67 -16.06
C PHE A 6 -7.63 3.31 -15.16
N ILE A 7 -6.77 4.19 -15.69
CA ILE A 7 -5.76 4.91 -14.88
C ILE A 7 -6.44 5.71 -13.77
N PHE A 8 -7.52 6.42 -14.08
CA PHE A 8 -8.27 7.20 -13.10
C PHE A 8 -8.85 6.33 -11.99
N VAL A 9 -9.61 5.29 -12.34
CA VAL A 9 -10.26 4.38 -11.38
C VAL A 9 -9.21 3.63 -10.55
N PHE A 10 -8.13 3.17 -11.17
CA PHE A 10 -7.02 2.52 -10.47
C PHE A 10 -6.39 3.48 -9.46
N THR A 11 -6.03 4.69 -9.89
CA THR A 11 -5.38 5.69 -9.03
C THR A 11 -6.29 6.10 -7.88
N LEU A 12 -7.58 6.29 -8.14
CA LEU A 12 -8.56 6.63 -7.11
C LEU A 12 -8.74 5.47 -6.11
N SER A 13 -8.86 4.24 -6.60
CA SER A 13 -8.95 3.04 -5.75
C SER A 13 -7.70 2.88 -4.88
N HIS A 14 -6.52 3.11 -5.45
CA HIS A 14 -5.24 3.10 -4.75
C HIS A 14 -5.21 4.13 -3.63
N LEU A 15 -5.54 5.38 -3.95
CA LEU A 15 -5.53 6.49 -3.01
C LEU A 15 -6.51 6.27 -1.85
N ILE A 16 -7.74 5.83 -2.14
CA ILE A 16 -8.75 5.53 -1.13
C ILE A 16 -8.27 4.36 -0.26
N ALA A 17 -7.87 3.24 -0.87
CA ALA A 17 -7.48 2.05 -0.13
C ALA A 17 -6.28 2.30 0.78
N TYR A 18 -5.25 2.99 0.26
CA TYR A 18 -4.04 3.30 1.01
C TYR A 18 -4.32 4.25 2.18
N THR A 19 -5.15 5.27 1.95
CA THR A 19 -5.51 6.23 3.00
C THR A 19 -6.34 5.57 4.11
N VAL A 20 -7.37 4.81 3.74
CA VAL A 20 -8.25 4.13 4.71
C VAL A 20 -7.47 3.08 5.51
N ALA A 21 -6.68 2.24 4.84
CA ALA A 21 -5.86 1.24 5.52
C ALA A 21 -4.84 1.89 6.46
N GLY A 22 -4.17 2.95 6.02
CA GLY A 22 -3.22 3.70 6.84
C GLY A 22 -3.86 4.35 8.06
N VAL A 23 -5.07 4.93 7.94
CA VAL A 23 -5.80 5.49 9.09
C VAL A 23 -6.20 4.40 10.09
N ILE A 24 -6.70 3.26 9.61
CA ILE A 24 -7.06 2.13 10.46
C ILE A 24 -5.82 1.56 11.16
N ALA A 25 -4.72 1.38 10.42
CA ALA A 25 -3.47 0.86 10.92
C ALA A 25 -2.86 1.81 11.96
N LEU A 26 -2.83 3.11 11.70
CA LEU A 26 -2.30 4.11 12.61
C LEU A 26 -2.98 4.02 13.99
N ASN A 27 -4.30 3.85 14.03
CA ASN A 27 -5.04 3.67 15.29
C ASN A 27 -4.62 2.41 16.08
N ILE A 28 -4.10 1.38 15.39
CA ILE A 28 -3.66 0.11 15.99
C ILE A 28 -2.17 0.13 16.33
N SER A 29 -1.37 0.91 15.60
CA SER A 29 0.10 0.90 15.64
C SER A 29 0.74 2.20 16.12
N GLN A 30 0.01 3.07 16.85
CA GLN A 30 0.55 4.34 17.37
C GLN A 30 1.87 4.15 18.14
N ASP A 31 1.99 3.06 18.91
CA ASP A 31 3.18 2.67 19.67
C ASP A 31 4.44 2.39 18.83
N ILE A 32 4.30 2.15 17.53
CA ILE A 32 5.41 1.90 16.60
C ILE A 32 5.92 3.22 16.00
N TYR A 33 5.02 4.17 15.76
CA TYR A 33 5.32 5.41 15.05
C TYR A 33 5.55 6.61 15.98
N GLU A 34 5.02 6.56 17.20
CA GLU A 34 5.10 7.65 18.19
C GLU A 34 5.97 7.21 19.40
N SER A 35 6.80 8.14 19.91
CA SER A 35 7.74 8.03 21.04
C SER A 35 9.24 8.02 20.70
N ARG A 36 10.08 8.41 21.67
CA ARG A 36 11.55 8.43 21.57
C ARG A 36 12.19 7.04 21.34
N ASN A 37 11.46 5.96 21.61
CA ASN A 37 11.91 4.57 21.45
C ASN A 37 11.28 3.87 20.22
N ARG A 38 10.75 4.63 19.27
CA ARG A 38 10.14 4.11 18.04
C ARG A 38 11.10 3.19 17.28
N LEU A 39 10.57 2.03 16.87
CA LEU A 39 11.35 0.98 16.19
C LEU A 39 11.88 1.47 14.84
N CYS A 40 11.08 2.26 14.12
CA CYS A 40 11.39 2.78 12.80
C CYS A 40 11.85 4.25 12.86
N ASN A 41 12.95 4.51 13.57
CA ASN A 41 13.53 5.85 13.71
C ASN A 41 14.06 6.47 12.40
N PHE A 42 14.13 5.69 11.33
CA PHE A 42 14.44 6.15 9.97
C PHE A 42 13.23 6.81 9.27
N LEU A 43 12.02 6.68 9.83
CA LEU A 43 10.82 7.36 9.35
C LEU A 43 10.64 8.72 10.02
N ARG A 44 9.90 9.61 9.33
CA ARG A 44 9.47 10.90 9.88
C ARG A 44 8.61 10.70 11.13
N ASP A 45 8.87 11.49 12.17
CA ASP A 45 8.15 11.52 13.43
C ASP A 45 6.82 12.26 13.26
N MET A 46 5.71 11.57 13.46
CA MET A 46 4.40 12.20 13.35
C MET A 46 4.06 13.08 14.57
N SER A 47 4.81 12.95 15.67
CA SER A 47 4.71 13.81 16.85
C SER A 47 5.51 15.11 16.71
N ASP A 48 6.47 15.17 15.78
CA ASP A 48 7.18 16.40 15.44
C ASP A 48 6.38 17.22 14.42
N SER A 49 6.19 18.51 14.72
CA SER A 49 5.31 19.37 13.90
C SER A 49 5.87 19.69 12.51
N GLU A 50 7.19 19.73 12.34
CA GLU A 50 7.83 20.00 11.04
C GLU A 50 7.79 18.75 10.16
N GLU A 51 8.15 17.60 10.74
CA GLU A 51 8.15 16.32 10.03
C GLU A 51 6.73 15.88 9.65
N SER A 52 5.76 16.02 10.55
CA SER A 52 4.35 15.76 10.28
C SER A 52 3.79 16.65 9.17
N ARG A 53 4.17 17.94 9.12
CA ARG A 53 3.77 18.86 8.04
C ARG A 53 4.34 18.41 6.70
N HIS A 54 5.60 17.96 6.66
CA HIS A 54 6.20 17.40 5.45
C HIS A 54 5.40 16.19 4.94
N VAL A 55 5.13 15.21 5.81
CA VAL A 55 4.34 14.01 5.43
C VAL A 55 2.98 14.41 4.88
N LYS A 56 2.23 15.27 5.59
CA LYS A 56 0.89 15.72 5.15
C LYS A 56 0.93 16.44 3.80
N LYS A 57 1.97 17.23 3.53
CA LYS A 57 2.13 17.97 2.27
C LYS A 57 2.41 17.04 1.08
N TYR A 58 3.29 16.05 1.26
CA TYR A 58 3.78 15.21 0.15
C TYR A 58 3.05 13.87 0.00
N PHE A 59 2.34 13.41 1.03
CA PHE A 59 1.61 12.15 1.01
C PHE A 59 0.68 12.04 -0.21
N PHE A 60 -0.22 13.01 -0.38
CA PHE A 60 -1.24 12.93 -1.42
C PHE A 60 -0.66 13.01 -2.84
N PRO A 61 0.24 13.97 -3.17
CA PRO A 61 0.93 13.97 -4.46
C PRO A 61 1.70 12.68 -4.73
N ALA A 62 2.39 12.13 -3.72
CA ALA A 62 3.15 10.89 -3.88
C ALA A 62 2.25 9.69 -4.21
N GLN A 63 1.12 9.53 -3.51
CA GLN A 63 0.18 8.43 -3.81
C GLN A 63 -0.50 8.59 -5.17
N LEU A 64 -0.80 9.83 -5.61
CA LEU A 64 -1.31 10.06 -6.96
C LEU A 64 -0.30 9.62 -8.04
N ILE A 65 0.94 10.07 -7.93
CA ILE A 65 2.01 9.70 -8.88
C ILE A 65 2.19 8.17 -8.87
N ARG A 66 2.23 7.56 -7.69
CA ARG A 66 2.39 6.11 -7.52
C ARG A 66 1.24 5.33 -8.19
N GLY A 67 -0.01 5.74 -7.97
CA GLY A 67 -1.18 5.13 -8.60
C GLY A 67 -1.15 5.20 -10.12
N VAL A 68 -0.79 6.36 -10.69
CA VAL A 68 -0.65 6.54 -12.14
C VAL A 68 0.46 5.66 -12.71
N LEU A 69 1.62 5.61 -12.07
CA LEU A 69 2.75 4.77 -12.52
C LEU A 69 2.37 3.29 -12.51
N MET A 70 1.76 2.82 -11.42
CA MET A 70 1.32 1.44 -11.29
C MET A 70 0.25 1.08 -12.34
N ALA A 71 -0.74 1.94 -12.56
CA ALA A 71 -1.76 1.72 -13.58
C ALA A 71 -1.16 1.67 -14.99
N SER A 72 -0.20 2.56 -15.29
CA SER A 72 0.43 2.66 -16.61
C SER A 72 1.15 1.38 -17.02
N VAL A 73 1.80 0.70 -16.07
CA VAL A 73 2.48 -0.58 -16.31
C VAL A 73 1.49 -1.70 -16.68
N LEU A 74 0.23 -1.60 -16.24
CA LEU A 74 -0.80 -2.61 -16.51
C LEU A 74 -1.58 -2.37 -17.81
N LEU A 75 -1.41 -1.23 -18.49
CA LEU A 75 -2.11 -0.93 -19.74
C LEU A 75 -1.94 -2.01 -20.82
N PRO A 76 -0.76 -2.64 -21.02
CA PRO A 76 -0.63 -3.73 -21.99
C PRO A 76 -1.47 -4.96 -21.65
N LEU A 77 -1.82 -5.16 -20.38
CA LEU A 77 -2.57 -6.31 -19.88
C LEU A 77 -4.07 -6.04 -19.76
N ILE A 78 -4.52 -4.83 -20.11
CA ILE A 78 -5.86 -4.34 -19.79
C ILE A 78 -6.97 -5.22 -20.39
N ASN A 79 -6.80 -5.70 -21.63
CA ASN A 79 -7.73 -6.60 -22.30
C ASN A 79 -7.81 -7.99 -21.63
N THR A 80 -6.71 -8.44 -21.03
CA THR A 80 -6.70 -9.72 -20.29
C THR A 80 -7.42 -9.55 -18.96
N ILE A 81 -7.14 -8.45 -18.25
CA ILE A 81 -7.76 -8.13 -16.97
C ILE A 81 -9.27 -7.90 -17.09
N SER A 82 -9.75 -7.34 -18.20
CA SER A 82 -11.20 -7.16 -18.41
C SER A 82 -11.94 -8.46 -18.68
N ALA A 83 -11.28 -9.44 -19.28
CA ALA A 83 -11.84 -10.77 -19.52
C ALA A 83 -11.96 -11.61 -18.23
N PHE A 84 -11.22 -11.27 -17.18
CA PHE A 84 -11.32 -11.95 -15.89
C PHE A 84 -12.71 -11.81 -15.26
N SER A 85 -13.15 -12.86 -14.58
CA SER A 85 -14.25 -12.81 -13.62
C SER A 85 -13.91 -11.89 -12.45
N PHE A 86 -14.91 -11.55 -11.63
CA PHE A 86 -14.69 -10.76 -10.43
C PHE A 86 -13.64 -11.39 -9.50
N LEU A 87 -13.72 -12.70 -9.27
CA LEU A 87 -12.82 -13.40 -8.36
C LEU A 87 -11.38 -13.42 -8.90
N GLU A 88 -11.20 -13.64 -10.20
CA GLU A 88 -9.88 -13.59 -10.84
C GLU A 88 -9.26 -12.20 -10.75
N ARG A 89 -10.04 -11.13 -11.02
CA ARG A 89 -9.58 -9.74 -10.81
C ARG A 89 -9.22 -9.47 -9.36
N PHE A 90 -10.06 -9.91 -8.43
CA PHE A 90 -9.83 -9.70 -7.01
C PHE A 90 -8.52 -10.36 -6.55
N ILE A 91 -8.32 -11.63 -6.89
CA ILE A 91 -7.09 -12.36 -6.57
C ILE A 91 -5.88 -11.72 -7.26
N PHE A 92 -6.01 -11.35 -8.54
CA PHE A 92 -4.94 -10.70 -9.30
C PHE A 92 -4.50 -9.39 -8.63
N PHE A 93 -5.45 -8.49 -8.32
CA PHE A 93 -5.12 -7.20 -7.72
C PHE A 93 -4.71 -7.31 -6.26
N ALA A 94 -5.32 -8.20 -5.47
CA ALA A 94 -4.90 -8.43 -4.09
C ALA A 94 -3.47 -8.99 -4.04
N GLY A 95 -3.16 -9.97 -4.90
CA GLY A 95 -1.83 -10.53 -5.05
C GLY A 95 -0.83 -9.51 -5.57
N LEU A 96 -1.21 -8.70 -6.57
CA LEU A 96 -0.35 -7.63 -7.09
C LEU A 96 0.01 -6.63 -5.98
N MET A 97 -0.97 -6.15 -5.22
CA MET A 97 -0.71 -5.21 -4.13
C MET A 97 0.09 -5.85 -3.01
N PHE A 98 -0.31 -7.01 -2.53
CA PHE A 98 0.35 -7.63 -1.39
C PHE A 98 1.76 -8.15 -1.71
N VAL A 99 1.96 -8.76 -2.88
CA VAL A 99 3.26 -9.33 -3.22
C VAL A 99 4.21 -8.26 -3.73
N PHE A 100 3.83 -7.52 -4.77
CA PHE A 100 4.77 -6.63 -5.47
C PHE A 100 4.96 -5.28 -4.78
N THR A 101 3.97 -4.80 -4.01
CA THR A 101 4.14 -3.53 -3.29
C THR A 101 4.62 -3.70 -1.86
N HIS A 102 4.60 -4.94 -1.35
CA HIS A 102 4.97 -5.24 0.02
C HIS A 102 5.95 -6.39 0.15
N PHE A 103 5.47 -7.62 0.01
CA PHE A 103 6.21 -8.80 0.48
C PHE A 103 7.52 -9.04 -0.28
N ALA A 104 7.51 -8.84 -1.60
CA ALA A 104 8.66 -8.96 -2.49
C ALA A 104 9.28 -7.59 -2.84
N ALA A 105 8.82 -6.49 -2.24
CA ALA A 105 9.33 -5.16 -2.51
C ALA A 105 10.64 -4.91 -1.76
N VAL A 106 11.57 -4.21 -2.43
CA VAL A 106 12.77 -3.65 -1.81
C VAL A 106 12.33 -2.42 -1.01
N SER A 107 12.03 -2.60 0.27
CA SER A 107 11.66 -1.50 1.17
C SER A 107 12.32 -1.66 2.54
N PRO A 108 12.66 -0.54 3.22
CA PRO A 108 13.39 -0.57 4.49
C PRO A 108 12.48 -0.95 5.67
N PHE A 109 11.67 -1.99 5.52
CA PHE A 109 10.70 -2.44 6.52
C PHE A 109 11.00 -3.88 6.94
N ILE A 110 10.70 -4.18 8.21
CA ILE A 110 10.99 -5.47 8.86
C ILE A 110 10.06 -6.61 8.41
N ASP A 111 8.99 -6.28 7.70
CA ASP A 111 7.88 -7.18 7.43
C ASP A 111 7.76 -7.62 5.97
N ASN A 112 8.82 -7.43 5.19
CA ASN A 112 9.00 -8.04 3.87
C ASN A 112 10.16 -9.06 3.89
N ILE A 113 10.42 -9.70 2.74
CA ILE A 113 11.48 -10.71 2.62
C ILE A 113 12.87 -10.11 2.91
N GLU A 114 13.18 -8.92 2.40
CA GLU A 114 14.49 -8.28 2.63
C GLU A 114 14.71 -7.91 4.10
N GLY A 115 13.67 -7.39 4.75
CA GLY A 115 13.66 -7.09 6.18
C GLY A 115 14.01 -8.31 7.00
N PHE A 116 13.37 -9.45 6.70
CA PHE A 116 13.66 -10.72 7.37
C PHE A 116 15.11 -11.18 7.16
N VAL A 117 15.68 -10.99 5.97
CA VAL A 117 17.04 -11.46 5.63
C VAL A 117 18.12 -10.53 6.20
N TYR A 118 17.94 -9.21 6.13
CA TYR A 118 19.02 -8.26 6.37
C TYR A 118 18.96 -7.56 7.74
N PHE A 119 17.83 -7.56 8.44
CA PHE A 119 17.72 -6.84 9.71
C PHE A 119 18.27 -7.69 10.87
N LYS A 120 18.92 -7.03 11.82
CA LYS A 120 19.34 -7.67 13.08
C LYS A 120 18.10 -8.13 13.87
N ASN A 121 18.20 -9.29 14.53
CA ASN A 121 17.12 -9.88 15.34
C ASN A 121 16.43 -8.91 16.33
N LYS A 122 17.16 -7.93 16.88
CA LYS A 122 16.59 -6.93 17.79
C LYS A 122 15.51 -6.05 17.14
N TYR A 123 15.51 -5.93 15.81
CA TYR A 123 14.51 -5.19 15.03
C TYR A 123 13.36 -6.07 14.52
N LEU A 124 13.54 -7.40 14.48
CA LEU A 124 12.54 -8.37 14.03
C LEU A 124 11.50 -8.68 15.11
N GLN A 125 10.79 -7.65 15.57
CA GLN A 125 9.78 -7.79 16.60
C GLN A 125 8.47 -8.34 16.01
N LYS A 126 8.05 -9.53 16.45
CA LYS A 126 6.81 -10.18 15.99
C LYS A 126 5.57 -9.28 16.06
N LYS A 127 5.46 -8.47 17.11
CA LYS A 127 4.33 -7.53 17.28
C LYS A 127 4.32 -6.46 16.20
N ALA A 128 5.48 -5.89 15.87
CA ALA A 128 5.61 -4.89 14.83
C ALA A 128 5.35 -5.51 13.45
N PHE A 129 5.92 -6.68 13.18
CA PHE A 129 5.65 -7.45 11.97
C PHE A 129 4.16 -7.65 11.72
N LEU A 130 3.41 -8.14 12.72
CA LEU A 130 1.97 -8.39 12.56
C LEU A 130 1.15 -7.12 12.32
N LYS A 131 1.56 -5.98 12.91
CA LYS A 131 0.87 -4.70 12.72
C LYS A 131 1.05 -4.16 11.30
N PHE A 132 2.27 -4.19 10.76
CA PHE A 132 2.51 -3.79 9.38
C PHE A 132 1.86 -4.76 8.37
N GLN A 133 1.89 -6.07 8.65
CA GLN A 133 1.18 -7.06 7.83
C GLN A 133 -0.32 -6.81 7.77
N LEU A 134 -0.95 -6.47 8.90
CA LEU A 134 -2.36 -6.13 8.93
C LEU A 134 -2.67 -4.92 8.03
N GLU A 135 -1.87 -3.86 8.10
CA GLU A 135 -2.02 -2.68 7.23
C GLU A 135 -1.98 -3.08 5.75
N MET A 136 -0.99 -3.89 5.36
CA MET A 136 -0.81 -4.28 3.96
C MET A 136 -1.87 -5.26 3.47
N ILE A 137 -2.37 -6.15 4.33
CA ILE A 137 -3.52 -7.01 4.02
C ILE A 137 -4.77 -6.15 3.81
N LEU A 138 -5.07 -5.23 4.73
CA LEU A 138 -6.23 -4.35 4.62
C LEU A 138 -6.18 -3.49 3.34
N TYR A 139 -5.02 -2.87 3.07
CA TYR A 139 -4.78 -2.11 1.86
C TYR A 139 -5.04 -2.94 0.60
N SER A 140 -4.44 -4.14 0.53
CA SER A 140 -4.51 -4.99 -0.66
C SER A 140 -5.92 -5.49 -0.94
N LEU A 141 -6.64 -5.92 0.10
CA LEU A 141 -8.03 -6.40 -0.02
C LEU A 141 -9.00 -5.27 -0.36
N LEU A 142 -8.84 -4.10 0.26
CA LEU A 142 -9.68 -2.94 -0.03
C LEU A 142 -9.46 -2.45 -1.47
N PHE A 143 -8.20 -2.34 -1.89
CA PHE A 143 -7.85 -1.97 -3.26
C PHE A 143 -8.45 -2.95 -4.28
N ALA A 144 -8.24 -4.24 -4.07
CA ALA A 144 -8.74 -5.29 -4.96
C ALA A 144 -10.26 -5.28 -5.04
N SER A 145 -10.96 -5.07 -3.92
CA SER A 145 -12.42 -4.96 -3.87
C SER A 145 -12.92 -3.79 -4.71
N LEU A 146 -12.37 -2.59 -4.50
CA LEU A 146 -12.78 -1.37 -5.20
C LEU A 146 -12.59 -1.53 -6.70
N LEU A 147 -11.39 -1.93 -7.13
CA LEU A 147 -11.07 -2.00 -8.56
C LEU A 147 -11.84 -3.14 -9.26
N SER A 148 -12.02 -4.28 -8.60
CA SER A 148 -12.77 -5.41 -9.18
C SER A 148 -14.27 -5.11 -9.28
N ALA A 149 -14.82 -4.32 -8.35
CA ALA A 149 -16.21 -3.87 -8.39
C ALA A 149 -16.44 -2.80 -9.48
N SER A 150 -15.46 -1.94 -9.74
CA SER A 150 -15.53 -0.87 -10.74
C SER A 150 -15.29 -1.33 -12.19
N TYR A 151 -15.27 -2.64 -12.48
CA TYR A 151 -14.88 -3.18 -13.79
C TYR A 151 -15.74 -2.66 -14.95
N PHE A 152 -17.02 -2.37 -14.70
CA PHE A 152 -17.95 -1.89 -15.73
C PHE A 152 -17.59 -0.50 -16.25
N LEU A 153 -16.70 0.22 -15.56
CA LEU A 153 -16.24 1.55 -15.96
C LEU A 153 -15.11 1.51 -17.00
N PHE A 154 -14.51 0.35 -17.31
CA PHE A 154 -13.39 0.29 -18.25
C PHE A 154 -13.39 -0.91 -19.19
#